data_AF-A0A0P7I1Z7-F1
#
_entry.id   AF-A0A0P7I1Z7-F1
#
_cell.length_a   1.000
_cell.length_b   1.000
_cell.length_c   1.000
_cell.angle_alpha   90.00
_cell.angle_beta   90.00
_cell.angle_gamma   90.00
#
_symmetry.space_group_name_H-M   'P 1'
#
loop_
_entity.id
_entity.type
_entity.pdbx_description
1 polymer ?
#
loop_
_entity_poly.entity_id
_entity_poly.type
_entity_poly.pdbx_seq_one_letter_code
_entity_poly.pdbx_strand_id
1 'polypeptide(L)'
;MLPKDYAVYGAIDAFAEFVVSTSAKPGWQGRVAQRWDREMAHLIEYQTSKGGFAGDRTALNYVYGFRTKARDLLEELPSGDPRRKVIDDLDSRLATPQVFTKADDRIPLNQSLKEFAEEAARLVIRGWKNWLDDLDAKWVLERAAMSTKAETTQKNYISRYRKAIEEEFERNEDVPEGALDEVFKVVKHIPKVTKSVNNDYGTTVRKQVRNLQLIENWKELVEVFNGFLVSDNPRLRLIGLMGVTGRRFFEVCVSGDFSLEIFEYPESHVTVKQKWVLRFIGQAKTKGREGTMSEETYNIPCLAPAKDVYNAFQWLRNSPEGEAWSQMNSRELNARVNNQINRYLRSHEDVQRLWPKGVKLTTKCLRSLYAEIAYKVFAPGTMAKAPYFAQILGHSVEDLNTALSYMDYVLDSSDEEAARNDMQALIDATNERDAAYGNPWSGNLDEDDDLKMAAKVAGDGMVIDDDDT
;
A
#
# COMPACT_ATOMS: atom_id res chain seq x y z
N MET A 1 2.89 -14.61 -28.30
CA MET A 1 1.75 -15.56 -28.29
C MET A 1 2.21 -16.87 -28.92
N LEU A 2 2.35 -17.93 -28.12
CA LEU A 2 2.67 -19.28 -28.62
C LEU A 2 1.38 -20.07 -28.95
N PRO A 3 1.46 -21.12 -29.78
CA PRO A 3 0.31 -21.80 -30.37
C PRO A 3 -0.62 -22.44 -29.33
N LYS A 4 -1.91 -22.54 -29.66
CA LYS A 4 -2.99 -23.11 -28.82
C LYS A 4 -2.78 -24.57 -28.39
N ASP A 5 -1.78 -25.24 -28.98
CA ASP A 5 -1.45 -26.64 -28.77
C ASP A 5 -0.01 -26.78 -28.24
N TYR A 6 0.32 -26.07 -27.16
CA TYR A 6 1.56 -26.34 -26.43
C TYR A 6 1.48 -27.77 -25.86
N ALA A 7 2.01 -28.72 -26.64
CA ALA A 7 2.04 -30.13 -26.26
C ALA A 7 3.04 -30.27 -25.12
N VAL A 8 2.51 -30.22 -23.90
CA VAL A 8 3.13 -30.55 -22.61
C VAL A 8 4.26 -31.59 -22.76
N TYR A 9 4.03 -32.70 -23.45
CA TYR A 9 5.06 -33.72 -23.66
C TYR A 9 6.25 -33.26 -24.53
N GLY A 10 6.02 -32.52 -25.62
CA GLY A 10 7.10 -32.00 -26.46
C GLY A 10 7.95 -30.93 -25.76
N ALA A 11 7.38 -30.21 -24.80
CA ALA A 11 8.12 -29.29 -23.95
C ALA A 11 9.05 -30.00 -22.97
N ILE A 12 8.56 -31.09 -22.35
CA ILE A 12 9.36 -31.94 -21.46
C ILE A 12 10.64 -32.43 -22.17
N ASP A 13 10.48 -32.96 -23.37
CA ASP A 13 11.60 -33.46 -24.17
C ASP A 13 12.57 -32.33 -24.54
N ALA A 14 12.06 -31.21 -25.05
CA ALA A 14 12.88 -30.07 -25.44
C ALA A 14 13.69 -29.47 -24.26
N PHE A 15 13.11 -29.42 -23.07
CA PHE A 15 13.81 -28.94 -21.88
C PHE A 15 14.87 -29.92 -21.40
N ALA A 16 14.57 -31.23 -21.43
CA ALA A 16 15.53 -32.26 -21.06
C ALA A 16 16.77 -32.21 -21.98
N GLU A 17 16.56 -32.08 -23.29
CA GLU A 17 17.64 -31.88 -24.27
C GLU A 17 18.42 -30.57 -24.01
N PHE A 18 17.74 -29.51 -23.60
CA PHE A 18 18.37 -28.25 -23.21
C PHE A 18 19.31 -28.42 -22.00
N VAL A 19 18.89 -29.16 -20.97
CA VAL A 19 19.72 -29.44 -19.79
C VAL A 19 21.00 -30.18 -20.19
N VAL A 20 20.88 -31.23 -21.01
CA VAL A 20 22.02 -32.04 -21.48
C VAL A 20 23.00 -31.23 -22.35
N SER A 21 22.48 -30.37 -23.22
CA SER A 21 23.31 -29.53 -24.10
C SER A 21 23.96 -28.35 -23.36
N THR A 22 23.32 -27.85 -22.31
CA THR A 22 23.77 -26.66 -21.58
C THR A 22 24.73 -27.00 -20.43
N SER A 23 24.60 -28.17 -19.82
CA SER A 23 25.41 -28.64 -18.68
C SER A 23 26.92 -28.70 -18.94
N ALA A 24 27.35 -28.73 -20.20
CA ALA A 24 28.77 -28.69 -20.58
C ALA A 24 29.40 -27.28 -20.52
N LYS A 25 28.60 -26.22 -20.37
CA LYS A 25 29.05 -24.83 -20.52
C LYS A 25 29.21 -24.14 -19.15
N PRO A 26 30.19 -23.22 -18.98
CA PRO A 26 30.32 -22.43 -17.75
C PRO A 26 29.02 -21.67 -17.40
N GLY A 27 28.63 -21.67 -16.13
CA GLY A 27 27.39 -21.03 -15.66
C GLY A 27 26.09 -21.70 -16.12
N TRP A 28 26.12 -23.01 -16.39
CA TRP A 28 24.94 -23.77 -16.83
C TRP A 28 23.78 -23.72 -15.84
N GLN A 29 24.08 -23.65 -14.53
CA GLN A 29 23.07 -23.64 -13.47
C GLN A 29 22.08 -22.49 -13.64
N GLY A 30 22.60 -21.28 -13.90
CA GLY A 30 21.77 -20.09 -14.11
C GLY A 30 20.88 -20.24 -15.35
N ARG A 31 21.45 -20.74 -16.46
CA ARG A 31 20.70 -20.94 -17.71
C ARG A 31 19.60 -21.98 -17.59
N VAL A 32 19.84 -23.07 -16.84
CA VAL A 32 18.84 -24.09 -16.56
C VAL A 32 17.72 -23.53 -15.68
N ALA A 33 18.05 -22.80 -14.62
CA ALA A 33 17.05 -22.15 -13.76
C ALA A 33 16.19 -21.12 -14.53
N GLN A 34 16.82 -20.30 -15.38
CA GLN A 34 16.09 -19.31 -16.19
C GLN A 34 15.16 -19.97 -17.20
N ARG A 35 15.63 -21.01 -17.91
CA ARG A 35 14.76 -21.76 -18.83
C ARG A 35 13.62 -22.43 -18.07
N TRP A 36 13.88 -22.95 -16.88
CA TRP A 36 12.87 -23.57 -16.02
C TRP A 36 11.76 -22.58 -15.66
N ASP A 37 12.13 -21.38 -15.20
CA ASP A 37 11.16 -20.34 -14.85
C ASP A 37 10.27 -19.98 -16.04
N ARG A 38 10.83 -19.91 -17.25
CA ARG A 38 10.05 -19.68 -18.49
C ARG A 38 9.06 -20.80 -18.76
N GLU A 39 9.47 -22.06 -18.67
CA GLU A 39 8.54 -23.18 -18.91
C GLU A 39 7.45 -23.27 -17.84
N MET A 40 7.78 -22.94 -16.59
CA MET A 40 6.81 -22.87 -15.50
C MET A 40 5.83 -21.71 -15.68
N ALA A 41 6.30 -20.54 -16.10
CA ALA A 41 5.46 -19.41 -16.45
C ALA A 41 4.47 -19.76 -17.58
N HIS A 42 4.96 -20.39 -18.66
CA HIS A 42 4.11 -20.85 -19.76
C HIS A 42 3.05 -21.85 -19.29
N LEU A 43 3.42 -22.82 -18.45
CA LEU A 43 2.47 -23.77 -17.88
C LEU A 43 1.39 -23.07 -17.07
N ILE A 44 1.77 -22.11 -16.22
CA ILE A 44 0.84 -21.33 -15.40
C ILE A 44 -0.15 -20.55 -16.27
N GLU A 45 0.34 -19.86 -17.30
CA GLU A 45 -0.51 -19.13 -18.23
C GLU A 45 -1.47 -20.06 -18.98
N TYR A 46 -0.96 -21.21 -19.44
CA TYR A 46 -1.77 -22.23 -20.09
C TYR A 46 -2.88 -22.74 -19.16
N GLN A 47 -2.55 -23.13 -17.92
CA GLN A 47 -3.54 -23.60 -16.94
C GLN A 47 -4.57 -22.52 -16.60
N THR A 48 -4.12 -21.27 -16.46
CA THR A 48 -5.01 -20.12 -16.24
C THR A 48 -5.99 -19.96 -17.40
N SER A 49 -5.53 -20.11 -18.65
CA SER A 49 -6.39 -20.03 -19.84
C SER A 49 -7.45 -21.15 -19.90
N LYS A 50 -7.22 -22.27 -19.21
CA LYS A 50 -8.11 -23.44 -19.18
C LYS A 50 -9.10 -23.44 -18.00
N GLY A 51 -9.17 -22.37 -17.22
CA GLY A 51 -10.10 -22.25 -16.10
C GLY A 51 -9.48 -22.52 -14.72
N GLY A 52 -8.14 -22.52 -14.62
CA GLY A 52 -7.41 -22.59 -13.36
C GLY A 52 -6.90 -23.99 -12.99
N PHE A 53 -6.21 -24.06 -11.85
CA PHE A 53 -5.48 -25.24 -11.38
C PHE A 53 -6.37 -26.34 -10.77
N ALA A 54 -7.51 -26.67 -11.38
CA ALA A 54 -8.47 -27.65 -10.85
C ALA A 54 -7.97 -29.12 -10.82
N GLY A 55 -6.64 -29.33 -10.88
CA GLY A 55 -6.00 -30.64 -10.74
C GLY A 55 -4.51 -30.49 -10.42
N ASP A 56 -4.18 -30.24 -9.15
CA ASP A 56 -2.79 -30.16 -8.63
C ASP A 56 -1.90 -31.31 -9.10
N ARG A 57 -2.48 -32.50 -9.31
CA ARG A 57 -1.76 -33.68 -9.80
C ARG A 57 -1.18 -33.51 -11.21
N THR A 58 -1.86 -32.83 -12.13
CA THR A 58 -1.40 -32.74 -13.53
C THR A 58 -0.21 -31.79 -13.67
N ALA A 59 -0.19 -30.67 -12.95
CA ALA A 59 0.91 -29.71 -12.97
C ALA A 59 2.13 -30.21 -12.18
N LEU A 60 1.93 -30.90 -11.05
CA LEU A 60 3.02 -31.55 -10.33
C LEU A 60 3.62 -32.70 -11.15
N ASN A 61 2.79 -33.54 -11.78
CA ASN A 61 3.28 -34.58 -12.70
C ASN A 61 4.07 -33.98 -13.86
N TYR A 62 3.72 -32.78 -14.32
CA TYR A 62 4.46 -32.06 -15.33
C TYR A 62 5.84 -31.60 -14.84
N VAL A 63 5.92 -31.02 -13.63
CA VAL A 63 7.17 -30.65 -12.98
C VAL A 63 8.08 -31.88 -12.79
N TYR A 64 7.51 -32.99 -12.33
CA TYR A 64 8.24 -34.26 -12.19
C TYR A 64 8.70 -34.79 -13.54
N GLY A 65 7.86 -34.73 -14.57
CA GLY A 65 8.19 -35.19 -15.93
C GLY A 65 9.44 -34.52 -16.49
N PHE A 66 9.59 -33.20 -16.32
CA PHE A 66 10.81 -32.48 -16.71
C PHE A 66 12.07 -33.01 -16.00
N ARG A 67 11.99 -33.18 -14.68
CA ARG A 67 13.12 -33.63 -13.86
C ARG A 67 13.53 -35.05 -14.23
N THR A 68 12.55 -35.95 -14.33
CA THR A 68 12.78 -37.35 -14.69
C THR A 68 13.38 -37.46 -16.08
N LYS A 69 12.80 -36.80 -17.08
CA LYS A 69 13.31 -36.90 -18.46
C LYS A 69 14.73 -36.33 -18.61
N ALA A 70 15.02 -35.21 -17.95
CA ALA A 70 16.37 -34.64 -17.94
C ALA A 70 17.38 -35.55 -17.24
N ARG A 71 16.98 -36.22 -16.15
CA ARG A 71 17.80 -37.22 -15.46
C ARG A 71 18.10 -38.41 -16.35
N ASP A 72 17.08 -38.99 -16.98
CA ASP A 72 17.22 -40.15 -17.87
C ASP A 72 18.23 -39.86 -19.00
N LEU A 73 18.09 -38.72 -19.69
CA LEU A 73 19.01 -38.35 -20.78
C LEU A 73 20.45 -38.09 -20.28
N LEU A 74 20.63 -37.60 -19.05
CA LEU A 74 21.96 -37.45 -18.45
C LEU A 74 22.57 -38.81 -18.08
N GLU A 75 21.76 -39.76 -17.62
CA GLU A 75 22.21 -41.12 -17.25
C GLU A 75 22.62 -41.95 -18.46
N GLU A 76 22.02 -41.71 -19.63
CA GLU A 76 22.37 -42.33 -20.92
C GLU A 76 23.76 -41.91 -21.44
N LEU A 77 24.35 -40.82 -20.93
CA LEU A 77 25.70 -40.40 -21.30
C LEU A 77 26.77 -41.38 -20.81
N PRO A 78 27.94 -41.47 -21.47
CA PRO A 78 29.05 -42.31 -21.01
C PRO A 78 29.42 -42.04 -19.54
N SER A 79 29.80 -43.07 -18.79
CA SER A 79 30.06 -42.98 -17.33
C SER A 79 31.12 -41.96 -16.92
N GLY A 80 32.03 -41.60 -17.83
CA GLY A 80 33.06 -40.56 -17.62
C GLY A 80 32.65 -39.15 -18.03
N ASP A 81 31.44 -38.94 -18.55
CA ASP A 81 30.99 -37.63 -19.02
C ASP A 81 30.79 -36.67 -17.83
N PRO A 82 31.46 -35.51 -17.81
CA PRO A 82 31.38 -34.58 -16.69
C PRO A 82 29.97 -34.03 -16.44
N ARG A 83 29.07 -34.08 -17.44
CA ARG A 83 27.68 -33.63 -17.31
C ARG A 83 26.85 -34.53 -16.40
N ARG A 84 27.23 -35.80 -16.20
CA ARG A 84 26.51 -36.71 -15.28
C ARG A 84 26.50 -36.20 -13.84
N LYS A 85 27.51 -35.39 -13.45
CA LYS A 85 27.59 -34.75 -12.13
C LYS A 85 26.46 -33.74 -11.87
N VAL A 86 25.72 -33.35 -12.91
CA VAL A 86 24.57 -32.43 -12.81
C VAL A 86 23.34 -33.11 -12.20
N ILE A 87 23.22 -34.44 -12.29
CA ILE A 87 22.05 -35.19 -11.82
C ILE A 87 21.72 -34.88 -10.35
N ASP A 88 22.75 -34.88 -9.49
CA ASP A 88 22.59 -34.66 -8.05
C ASP A 88 22.20 -33.21 -7.71
N ASP A 89 22.51 -32.27 -8.59
CA ASP A 89 22.19 -30.85 -8.41
C ASP A 89 20.86 -30.45 -9.07
N LEU A 90 20.32 -31.28 -9.98
CA LEU A 90 19.16 -30.92 -10.80
C LEU A 90 17.92 -30.60 -9.95
N ASP A 91 17.68 -31.39 -8.89
CA ASP A 91 16.58 -31.17 -7.97
C ASP A 91 16.74 -29.88 -7.15
N SER A 92 17.99 -29.48 -6.86
CA SER A 92 18.29 -28.23 -6.15
C SER A 92 18.05 -27.01 -7.04
N ARG A 93 18.24 -27.15 -8.36
CA ARG A 93 18.15 -26.04 -9.35
C ARG A 93 16.74 -25.78 -9.83
N LEU A 94 15.96 -26.83 -10.04
CA LEU A 94 14.61 -26.72 -10.59
C LEU A 94 13.61 -26.51 -9.45
N ALA A 95 13.73 -25.39 -8.73
CA ALA A 95 12.84 -25.10 -7.60
C ALA A 95 11.37 -25.26 -8.02
N THR A 96 10.60 -26.03 -7.26
CA THR A 96 9.17 -26.14 -7.49
C THR A 96 8.54 -24.77 -7.23
N PRO A 97 7.87 -24.15 -8.22
CA PRO A 97 7.23 -22.86 -7.98
C PRO A 97 6.27 -22.89 -6.80
N GLN A 98 6.22 -21.80 -6.02
CA GLN A 98 5.41 -21.66 -4.80
C GLN A 98 3.91 -21.95 -5.00
N VAL A 99 3.40 -21.74 -6.22
CA VAL A 99 2.01 -22.07 -6.58
C VAL A 99 1.74 -23.58 -6.54
N PHE A 100 2.76 -24.42 -6.74
CA PHE A 100 2.65 -25.88 -6.74
C PHE A 100 3.11 -26.52 -5.42
N THR A 101 3.56 -25.72 -4.44
CA THR A 101 3.97 -26.21 -3.11
C THR A 101 2.79 -26.19 -2.13
N LYS A 102 2.84 -27.11 -1.15
CA LYS A 102 1.90 -27.10 -0.02
C LYS A 102 2.10 -25.83 0.80
N ALA A 103 1.03 -25.37 1.47
CA ALA A 103 1.04 -24.12 2.21
C ALA A 103 2.18 -24.02 3.24
N ASP A 104 2.46 -25.10 3.97
CA ASP A 104 3.50 -25.14 5.01
C ASP A 104 4.93 -25.14 4.45
N ASP A 105 5.10 -25.49 3.18
CA ASP A 105 6.38 -25.54 2.47
C ASP A 105 6.67 -24.22 1.71
N ARG A 106 5.79 -23.22 1.82
CA ARG A 106 5.94 -21.94 1.10
C ARG A 106 6.95 -21.03 1.78
N ILE A 107 7.76 -20.35 0.99
CA ILE A 107 8.70 -19.35 1.52
C ILE A 107 7.93 -18.13 2.06
N PRO A 108 8.40 -17.51 3.16
CA PRO A 108 7.80 -16.28 3.66
C PRO A 108 7.87 -15.15 2.64
N LEU A 109 6.86 -14.26 2.61
CA LEU A 109 6.81 -13.12 1.69
C LEU A 109 8.08 -12.26 1.74
N ASN A 110 8.61 -11.96 2.93
CA ASN A 110 9.83 -11.15 3.04
C ASN A 110 11.05 -11.80 2.37
N GLN A 111 11.11 -13.13 2.37
CA GLN A 111 12.17 -13.87 1.69
C GLN A 111 11.98 -13.79 0.17
N SER A 112 10.77 -14.03 -0.33
CA SER A 112 10.46 -13.90 -1.77
C SER A 112 10.71 -12.47 -2.29
N LEU A 113 10.31 -11.43 -1.55
CA LEU A 113 10.58 -10.03 -1.90
C LEU A 113 12.08 -9.77 -2.09
N LYS A 114 12.90 -10.27 -1.16
CA LYS A 114 14.36 -10.13 -1.20
C LYS A 114 14.96 -10.88 -2.39
N GLU A 115 14.62 -12.16 -2.54
CA GLU A 115 15.14 -13.03 -3.62
C GLU A 115 14.76 -12.49 -5.00
N PHE A 116 13.54 -11.99 -5.16
CA PHE A 116 13.08 -11.39 -6.41
C PHE A 116 13.84 -10.10 -6.74
N ALA A 117 14.01 -9.20 -5.76
CA ALA A 117 14.71 -7.93 -5.97
C ALA A 117 16.20 -8.13 -6.32
N GLU A 118 16.91 -9.00 -5.58
CA GLU A 118 18.32 -9.34 -5.85
C GLU A 118 18.49 -9.93 -7.26
N GLU A 119 17.57 -10.80 -7.67
CA GLU A 119 17.64 -11.43 -8.98
C GLU A 119 17.27 -10.45 -10.10
N ALA A 120 16.32 -9.53 -9.89
CA ALA A 120 16.03 -8.46 -10.83
C ALA A 120 17.27 -7.59 -11.07
N ALA A 121 17.96 -7.18 -10.01
CA ALA A 121 19.22 -6.42 -10.11
C ALA A 121 20.29 -7.23 -10.87
N ARG A 122 20.46 -8.52 -10.53
CA ARG A 122 21.42 -9.40 -11.22
C ARG A 122 21.12 -9.54 -12.72
N LEU A 123 19.85 -9.72 -13.10
CA LEU A 123 19.44 -9.88 -14.49
C LEU A 123 19.73 -8.61 -15.30
N VAL A 124 19.43 -7.46 -14.71
CA VAL A 124 19.69 -6.13 -15.27
C VAL A 124 21.19 -5.88 -15.44
N ILE A 125 21.98 -6.04 -14.38
CA ILE A 125 23.44 -5.80 -14.38
C ILE A 125 24.16 -6.68 -15.42
N ARG A 126 23.71 -7.93 -15.59
CA ARG A 126 24.28 -8.83 -16.59
C ARG A 126 24.00 -8.41 -18.04
N GLY A 127 22.97 -7.59 -18.29
CA GLY A 127 22.70 -6.94 -19.58
C GLY A 127 22.52 -7.90 -20.77
N TRP A 128 22.21 -9.17 -20.53
CA TRP A 128 22.13 -10.18 -21.59
C TRP A 128 20.79 -10.13 -22.36
N LYS A 129 20.80 -10.60 -23.61
CA LYS A 129 19.84 -10.26 -24.68
C LYS A 129 18.34 -10.41 -24.37
N ASN A 130 17.94 -11.17 -23.34
CA ASN A 130 16.53 -11.46 -23.03
C ASN A 130 16.20 -11.35 -21.53
N TRP A 131 16.91 -10.50 -20.77
CA TRP A 131 16.74 -10.41 -19.32
C TRP A 131 15.33 -10.00 -18.87
N LEU A 132 14.62 -9.20 -19.69
CA LEU A 132 13.22 -8.84 -19.44
C LEU A 132 12.29 -10.05 -19.51
N ASP A 133 12.49 -10.95 -20.47
CA ASP A 133 11.69 -12.18 -20.58
C ASP A 133 11.92 -13.09 -19.36
N ASP A 134 13.15 -13.15 -18.85
CA ASP A 134 13.47 -13.94 -17.65
C ASP A 134 12.83 -13.35 -16.39
N LEU A 135 12.85 -12.02 -16.29
CA LEU A 135 12.19 -11.31 -15.20
C LEU A 135 10.67 -11.47 -15.27
N ASP A 136 10.07 -11.36 -16.45
CA ASP A 136 8.63 -11.56 -16.64
C ASP A 136 8.22 -13.00 -16.29
N ALA A 137 9.00 -13.99 -16.70
CA ALA A 137 8.77 -15.37 -16.31
C ALA A 137 8.76 -15.54 -14.78
N LYS A 138 9.74 -14.99 -14.07
CA LYS A 138 9.76 -14.98 -12.60
C LYS A 138 8.56 -14.25 -12.02
N TRP A 139 8.19 -13.11 -12.59
CA TRP A 139 7.04 -12.34 -12.14
C TRP A 139 5.71 -13.10 -12.32
N VAL A 140 5.56 -13.88 -13.38
CA VAL A 140 4.42 -14.80 -13.56
C VAL A 140 4.34 -15.81 -12.41
N LEU A 141 5.47 -16.37 -11.97
CA LEU A 141 5.51 -17.30 -10.84
C LEU A 141 5.02 -16.62 -9.54
N GLU A 142 5.52 -15.43 -9.25
CA GLU A 142 5.15 -14.69 -8.03
C GLU A 142 3.66 -14.27 -8.05
N ARG A 143 3.16 -13.79 -9.20
CA ARG A 143 1.73 -13.51 -9.38
C ARG A 143 0.86 -14.73 -9.17
N ALA A 144 1.27 -15.88 -9.70
CA ALA A 144 0.54 -17.13 -9.49
C ALA A 144 0.54 -17.54 -8.02
N ALA A 145 1.66 -17.38 -7.32
CA ALA A 145 1.77 -17.71 -5.89
C ALA A 145 0.81 -16.86 -5.02
N MET A 146 0.63 -15.58 -5.35
CA MET A 146 -0.29 -14.69 -4.62
C MET A 146 -1.74 -14.72 -5.13
N SER A 147 -2.04 -15.39 -6.24
CA SER A 147 -3.38 -15.40 -6.88
C SER A 147 -4.53 -15.88 -5.98
N THR A 148 -4.21 -16.67 -4.95
CA THR A 148 -5.17 -17.19 -3.96
C THR A 148 -5.49 -16.20 -2.83
N LYS A 149 -4.78 -15.08 -2.76
CA LYS A 149 -5.01 -14.03 -1.75
C LYS A 149 -6.15 -13.12 -2.18
N ALA A 150 -6.73 -12.38 -1.22
CA ALA A 150 -7.70 -11.34 -1.53
C ALA A 150 -7.09 -10.29 -2.49
N GLU A 151 -7.90 -9.70 -3.34
CA GLU A 151 -7.45 -8.76 -4.37
C GLU A 151 -6.76 -7.51 -3.78
N THR A 152 -7.21 -7.03 -2.62
CA THR A 152 -6.53 -5.98 -1.84
C THR A 152 -5.12 -6.40 -1.43
N THR A 153 -4.99 -7.60 -0.89
CA THR A 153 -3.70 -8.19 -0.51
C THR A 153 -2.77 -8.36 -1.71
N GLN A 154 -3.30 -8.81 -2.86
CA GLN A 154 -2.51 -8.92 -4.09
C GLN A 154 -1.96 -7.57 -4.53
N LYS A 155 -2.80 -6.52 -4.54
CA LYS A 155 -2.37 -5.15 -4.86
C LYS A 155 -1.26 -4.67 -3.92
N ASN A 156 -1.41 -4.88 -2.62
CA ASN A 156 -0.41 -4.52 -1.62
C ASN A 156 0.91 -5.29 -1.82
N TYR A 157 0.84 -6.59 -2.13
CA TYR A 157 2.03 -7.40 -2.38
C TYR A 157 2.80 -6.90 -3.60
N ILE A 158 2.11 -6.60 -4.71
CA ILE A 158 2.74 -6.02 -5.91
C ILE A 158 3.48 -4.71 -5.57
N SER A 159 2.84 -3.83 -4.79
CA SER A 159 3.50 -2.61 -4.32
C SER A 159 4.75 -2.89 -3.48
N ARG A 160 4.74 -3.94 -2.65
CA ARG A 160 5.90 -4.35 -1.86
C ARG A 160 7.04 -4.92 -2.72
N TYR A 161 6.75 -5.68 -3.78
CA TYR A 161 7.78 -6.12 -4.73
C TYR A 161 8.44 -4.93 -5.41
N ARG A 162 7.65 -3.99 -5.92
CA ARG A 162 8.18 -2.77 -6.56
C ARG A 162 9.09 -1.98 -5.63
N LYS A 163 8.69 -1.80 -4.37
CA LYS A 163 9.51 -1.13 -3.37
C LYS A 163 10.80 -1.90 -3.04
N ALA A 164 10.73 -3.23 -2.91
CA ALA A 164 11.93 -4.03 -2.66
C ALA A 164 12.94 -3.94 -3.81
N ILE A 165 12.46 -3.86 -5.06
CA ILE A 165 13.28 -3.66 -6.25
C ILE A 165 13.91 -2.26 -6.22
N GLU A 166 13.13 -1.21 -5.98
CA GLU A 166 13.61 0.17 -5.85
C GLU A 166 14.75 0.27 -4.83
N GLU A 167 14.51 -0.22 -3.61
CA GLU A 167 15.52 -0.24 -2.54
C GLU A 167 16.77 -1.06 -2.89
N GLU A 168 16.63 -2.16 -3.65
CA GLU A 168 17.77 -2.95 -4.10
C GLU A 168 18.53 -2.24 -5.22
N PHE A 169 17.85 -1.55 -6.12
CA PHE A 169 18.48 -0.84 -7.23
C PHE A 169 19.25 0.38 -6.72
N GLU A 170 18.70 1.10 -5.74
CA GLU A 170 19.40 2.20 -5.04
C GLU A 170 20.67 1.73 -4.32
N ARG A 171 20.70 0.48 -3.82
CA ARG A 171 21.88 -0.09 -3.15
C ARG A 171 22.97 -0.56 -4.11
N ASN A 172 22.67 -0.78 -5.39
CA ASN A 172 23.59 -1.37 -6.35
C ASN A 172 24.00 -0.35 -7.43
N GLU A 173 25.18 0.25 -7.27
CA GLU A 173 25.72 1.26 -8.21
C GLU A 173 25.93 0.75 -9.64
N ASP A 174 26.03 -0.58 -9.82
CA ASP A 174 26.20 -1.22 -11.13
C ASP A 174 24.90 -1.30 -11.96
N VAL A 175 23.74 -0.96 -11.37
CA VAL A 175 22.46 -0.96 -12.07
C VAL A 175 22.42 0.21 -13.06
N PRO A 176 22.17 -0.04 -14.36
CA PRO A 176 22.07 1.03 -15.35
C PRO A 176 20.93 2.02 -15.04
N GLU A 177 21.20 3.30 -15.27
CA GLU A 177 20.20 4.36 -15.20
C GLU A 177 19.00 4.04 -16.13
N GLY A 178 17.78 4.25 -15.65
CA GLY A 178 16.54 3.94 -16.36
C GLY A 178 16.11 2.46 -16.35
N ALA A 179 16.92 1.55 -15.80
CA ALA A 179 16.53 0.13 -15.71
C ALA A 179 15.32 -0.10 -14.79
N LEU A 180 15.14 0.74 -13.77
CA LEU A 180 14.01 0.66 -12.85
C LEU A 180 12.66 0.80 -13.59
N ASP A 181 12.58 1.71 -14.55
CA ASP A 181 11.36 1.93 -15.35
C ASP A 181 11.01 0.70 -16.19
N GLU A 182 12.00 0.08 -16.82
CA GLU A 182 11.81 -1.15 -17.61
C GLU A 182 11.36 -2.32 -16.72
N VAL A 183 11.95 -2.46 -15.53
CA VAL A 183 11.52 -3.48 -14.54
C VAL A 183 10.09 -3.22 -14.08
N PHE A 184 9.72 -1.96 -13.87
CA PHE A 184 8.38 -1.58 -13.43
C PHE A 184 7.30 -1.79 -14.50
N LYS A 185 7.65 -1.81 -15.79
CA LYS A 185 6.75 -2.25 -16.88
C LYS A 185 6.41 -3.74 -16.78
N VAL A 186 7.36 -4.56 -16.32
CA VAL A 186 7.16 -6.00 -16.07
C VAL A 186 6.36 -6.21 -14.79
N VAL A 187 6.80 -5.62 -13.68
CA VAL A 187 6.19 -5.74 -12.34
C VAL A 187 4.99 -4.80 -12.20
N LYS A 188 4.03 -4.94 -13.12
CA LYS A 188 2.83 -4.10 -13.18
C LYS A 188 1.69 -4.64 -12.32
N HIS A 189 0.85 -3.72 -11.88
CA HIS A 189 -0.43 -4.06 -11.25
C HIS A 189 -1.32 -4.83 -12.23
N ILE A 190 -2.09 -5.81 -11.72
CA ILE A 190 -3.01 -6.61 -12.53
C ILE A 190 -4.27 -5.77 -12.80
N PRO A 191 -4.58 -5.37 -14.06
CA PRO A 191 -5.66 -4.42 -14.34
C PRO A 191 -7.03 -4.87 -13.81
N LYS A 192 -7.32 -6.17 -13.88
CA LYS A 192 -8.56 -6.76 -13.35
C LYS A 192 -8.66 -6.57 -11.82
N VAL A 193 -7.57 -6.82 -11.10
CA VAL A 193 -7.49 -6.65 -9.64
C VAL A 193 -7.65 -5.18 -9.29
N THR A 194 -6.95 -4.27 -9.97
CA THR A 194 -7.07 -2.83 -9.75
C THR A 194 -8.50 -2.35 -9.96
N LYS A 195 -9.13 -2.74 -11.08
CA LYS A 195 -10.51 -2.36 -11.40
C LYS A 195 -11.51 -2.92 -10.39
N SER A 196 -11.32 -4.17 -9.97
CA SER A 196 -12.19 -4.83 -8.99
C SER A 196 -12.09 -4.16 -7.61
N VAL A 197 -10.87 -3.92 -7.11
CA VAL A 197 -10.63 -3.18 -5.86
C VAL A 197 -11.24 -1.77 -5.91
N ASN A 198 -11.12 -1.07 -7.04
CA ASN A 198 -11.70 0.26 -7.20
C ASN A 198 -13.24 0.22 -7.24
N ASN A 199 -13.85 -0.81 -7.85
CA ASN A 199 -15.29 -1.00 -7.84
C ASN A 199 -15.83 -1.38 -6.43
N ASP A 200 -15.07 -2.19 -5.69
CA ASP A 200 -15.39 -2.55 -4.31
C ASP A 200 -15.32 -1.36 -3.37
N TYR A 201 -14.40 -0.42 -3.60
CA TYR A 201 -14.34 0.85 -2.88
C TYR A 201 -15.63 1.64 -3.04
N GLY A 202 -16.14 1.81 -4.27
CA GLY A 202 -17.42 2.48 -4.52
C GLY A 202 -18.61 1.78 -3.84
N THR A 203 -18.60 0.45 -3.81
CA THR A 203 -19.61 -0.35 -3.10
C THR A 203 -19.52 -0.18 -1.58
N THR A 204 -18.32 -0.05 -1.04
CA THR A 204 -18.06 0.16 0.40
C THR A 204 -18.53 1.54 0.83
N VAL A 205 -18.21 2.59 0.07
CA VAL A 205 -18.68 3.96 0.34
C VAL A 205 -20.21 4.02 0.30
N ARG A 206 -20.86 3.36 -0.67
CA ARG A 206 -22.34 3.24 -0.70
C ARG A 206 -22.91 2.50 0.52
N LYS A 207 -22.22 1.48 1.03
CA LYS A 207 -22.62 0.81 2.29
C LYS A 207 -22.44 1.72 3.50
N GLN A 208 -21.39 2.55 3.54
CA GLN A 208 -21.17 3.52 4.61
C GLN A 208 -22.30 4.57 4.66
N VAL A 209 -22.71 5.12 3.51
CA VAL A 209 -23.81 6.09 3.45
C VAL A 209 -25.12 5.54 4.04
N ARG A 210 -25.39 4.24 3.83
CA ARG A 210 -26.58 3.58 4.38
C ARG A 210 -26.49 3.31 5.88
N ASN A 211 -25.28 3.29 6.44
CA ASN A 211 -24.98 2.84 7.79
C ASN A 211 -24.12 3.87 8.55
N LEU A 212 -24.53 5.14 8.53
CA LEU A 212 -23.92 6.16 9.37
C LEU A 212 -24.01 5.76 10.83
N GLN A 213 -22.93 6.04 11.58
CA GLN A 213 -22.86 5.73 13.00
C GLN A 213 -23.15 7.00 13.80
N LEU A 214 -24.17 6.95 14.65
CA LEU A 214 -24.53 8.06 15.54
C LEU A 214 -23.57 8.14 16.74
N ILE A 215 -22.95 9.30 16.95
CA ILE A 215 -22.08 9.60 18.09
C ILE A 215 -22.70 10.71 18.95
N GLU A 216 -23.70 10.39 19.77
CA GLU A 216 -24.44 11.40 20.56
C GLU A 216 -23.55 12.13 21.59
N ASN A 217 -22.66 11.39 22.26
CA ASN A 217 -21.82 11.90 23.34
C ASN A 217 -20.49 12.51 22.84
N TRP A 218 -20.50 13.12 21.65
CA TRP A 218 -19.28 13.63 21.01
C TRP A 218 -18.67 14.81 21.78
N LYS A 219 -19.48 15.61 22.48
CA LYS A 219 -19.00 16.75 23.27
C LYS A 219 -18.18 16.28 24.47
N GLU A 220 -18.69 15.30 25.19
CA GLU A 220 -18.02 14.64 26.32
C GLU A 220 -16.75 13.92 25.84
N LEU A 221 -16.77 13.31 24.65
CA LEU A 221 -15.56 12.73 24.04
C LEU A 221 -14.49 13.80 23.78
N VAL A 222 -14.87 14.98 23.28
CA VAL A 222 -13.94 16.11 23.10
C VAL A 222 -13.36 16.57 24.44
N GLU A 223 -14.16 16.63 25.50
CA GLU A 223 -13.68 16.96 26.84
C GLU A 223 -12.65 15.94 27.35
N VAL A 224 -12.88 14.64 27.12
CA VAL A 224 -11.92 13.58 27.43
C VAL A 224 -10.62 13.76 26.64
N PHE A 225 -10.70 14.02 25.34
CA PHE A 225 -9.51 14.26 24.51
C PHE A 225 -8.74 15.53 24.93
N ASN A 226 -9.45 16.57 25.36
CA ASN A 226 -8.84 17.77 25.93
C ASN A 226 -8.11 17.45 27.24
N GLY A 227 -8.71 16.62 28.10
CA GLY A 227 -8.07 16.12 29.32
C GLY A 227 -6.79 15.32 29.03
N PHE A 228 -6.74 14.60 27.91
CA PHE A 228 -5.52 13.88 27.50
C PHE A 228 -4.35 14.80 27.13
N LEU A 229 -4.61 16.03 26.66
CA LEU A 229 -3.53 16.97 26.30
C LEU A 229 -2.62 17.32 27.49
N VAL A 230 -3.14 17.25 28.71
CA VAL A 230 -2.38 17.54 29.95
C VAL A 230 -1.89 16.28 30.67
N SER A 231 -2.14 15.07 30.13
CA SER A 231 -1.71 13.82 30.75
C SER A 231 -0.20 13.60 30.67
N ASP A 232 0.44 13.20 31.76
CA ASP A 232 1.87 12.82 31.78
C ASP A 232 2.18 11.52 31.02
N ASN A 233 1.16 10.80 30.54
CA ASN A 233 1.34 9.62 29.70
C ASN A 233 1.43 10.04 28.22
N PRO A 234 2.60 9.87 27.55
CA PRO A 234 2.78 10.25 26.14
C PRO A 234 1.76 9.61 25.20
N ARG A 235 1.29 8.40 25.51
CA ARG A 235 0.30 7.67 24.70
C ARG A 235 -1.08 8.31 24.77
N LEU A 236 -1.52 8.74 25.95
CA LEU A 236 -2.80 9.45 26.10
C LEU A 236 -2.71 10.82 25.44
N ARG A 237 -1.63 11.56 25.69
CA ARG A 237 -1.37 12.85 25.05
C ARG A 237 -1.38 12.76 23.53
N LEU A 238 -0.79 11.73 22.95
CA LEU A 238 -0.89 11.43 21.52
C LEU A 238 -2.34 11.21 21.06
N ILE A 239 -3.12 10.40 21.77
CA ILE A 239 -4.54 10.18 21.47
C ILE A 239 -5.32 11.50 21.52
N GLY A 240 -5.08 12.33 22.54
CA GLY A 240 -5.68 13.65 22.68
C GLY A 240 -5.37 14.55 21.48
N LEU A 241 -4.08 14.65 21.11
CA LEU A 241 -3.64 15.41 19.93
C LEU A 241 -4.33 14.95 18.65
N MET A 242 -4.43 13.63 18.42
CA MET A 242 -5.14 13.08 17.28
C MET A 242 -6.64 13.41 17.31
N GLY A 243 -7.28 13.29 18.47
CA GLY A 243 -8.70 13.59 18.65
C GLY A 243 -9.06 15.05 18.38
N VAL A 244 -8.20 15.99 18.76
CA VAL A 244 -8.51 17.43 18.67
C VAL A 244 -8.00 18.13 17.41
N THR A 245 -7.10 17.49 16.64
CA THR A 245 -6.53 18.02 15.39
C THR A 245 -6.87 17.19 14.15
N GLY A 246 -7.39 15.98 14.35
CA GLY A 246 -7.64 15.00 13.31
C GLY A 246 -6.39 14.55 12.54
N ARG A 247 -5.17 14.88 12.98
CA ARG A 247 -3.95 14.46 12.29
C ARG A 247 -3.74 12.95 12.38
N ARG A 248 -3.13 12.38 11.34
CA ARG A 248 -2.81 10.95 11.29
C ARG A 248 -1.77 10.63 12.36
N PHE A 249 -1.80 9.38 12.84
CA PHE A 249 -0.85 8.89 13.83
C PHE A 249 0.62 9.16 13.42
N PHE A 250 0.98 8.86 12.16
CA PHE A 250 2.32 9.14 11.64
C PHE A 250 2.65 10.65 11.57
N GLU A 251 1.67 11.50 11.27
CA GLU A 251 1.86 12.96 11.22
C GLU A 251 2.17 13.50 12.61
N VAL A 252 1.44 13.08 13.65
CA VAL A 252 1.68 13.55 15.02
C VAL A 252 3.01 13.03 15.58
N CYS A 253 3.39 11.79 15.25
CA CYS A 253 4.60 11.16 15.78
C CYS A 253 5.88 11.53 15.03
N VAL A 254 5.82 11.73 13.71
CA VAL A 254 7.01 11.75 12.83
C VAL A 254 7.01 13.00 11.97
N SER A 255 6.14 13.09 10.96
CA SER A 255 6.32 14.05 9.86
C SER A 255 5.76 15.45 10.10
N GLY A 256 4.75 15.58 10.95
CA GLY A 256 3.95 16.79 11.07
C GLY A 256 4.51 17.77 12.10
N ASP A 257 4.33 19.06 11.85
CA ASP A 257 4.66 20.14 12.80
C ASP A 257 3.52 21.15 12.91
N PHE A 258 3.36 21.73 14.11
CA PHE A 258 2.34 22.72 14.40
C PHE A 258 2.95 24.06 14.76
N SER A 259 2.39 25.13 14.22
CA SER A 259 2.69 26.49 14.67
C SER A 259 1.40 27.27 14.97
N LEU A 260 1.52 28.27 15.84
CA LEU A 260 0.40 29.14 16.19
C LEU A 260 0.09 30.06 15.02
N GLU A 261 -1.18 30.19 14.66
CA GLU A 261 -1.61 31.17 13.67
C GLU A 261 -1.66 32.57 14.29
N ILE A 262 -0.95 33.51 13.67
CA ILE A 262 -0.73 34.86 14.19
C ILE A 262 -1.18 35.88 13.15
N PHE A 263 -2.08 36.77 13.56
CA PHE A 263 -2.49 37.95 12.79
C PHE A 263 -1.74 39.16 13.33
N GLU A 264 -0.95 39.78 12.47
CA GLU A 264 -0.30 41.06 12.75
C GLU A 264 -1.15 42.18 12.17
N TYR A 265 -1.42 43.19 12.99
CA TYR A 265 -2.08 44.43 12.58
C TYR A 265 -1.03 45.54 12.59
N PRO A 266 -0.36 45.82 11.45
CA PRO A 266 0.80 46.71 11.41
C PRO A 266 0.47 48.12 11.89
N GLU A 267 -0.73 48.61 11.58
CA GLU A 267 -1.20 49.96 11.92
C GLU A 267 -1.42 50.16 13.42
N SER A 268 -1.69 49.09 14.17
CA SER A 268 -1.96 49.17 15.62
C SER A 268 -0.88 48.53 16.48
N HIS A 269 0.17 47.96 15.88
CA HIS A 269 1.21 47.17 16.58
C HIS A 269 0.64 46.08 17.50
N VAL A 270 -0.50 45.48 17.10
CA VAL A 270 -1.16 44.41 17.85
C VAL A 270 -0.94 43.09 17.14
N THR A 271 -0.56 42.08 17.91
CA THR A 271 -0.41 40.70 17.46
C THR A 271 -1.50 39.84 18.10
N VAL A 272 -2.36 39.24 17.30
CA VAL A 272 -3.47 38.38 17.77
C VAL A 272 -3.19 36.94 17.39
N LYS A 273 -3.18 36.05 18.39
CA LYS A 273 -3.09 34.61 18.17
C LYS A 273 -4.48 34.03 17.99
N GLN A 274 -4.72 33.26 16.93
CA GLN A 274 -6.00 32.57 16.77
C GLN A 274 -6.20 31.54 17.87
N LYS A 275 -7.37 31.59 18.53
CA LYS A 275 -7.67 30.71 19.66
C LYS A 275 -7.92 29.27 19.23
N TRP A 276 -8.47 29.06 18.03
CA TRP A 276 -8.99 27.75 17.58
C TRP A 276 -8.36 27.26 16.28
N VAL A 277 -7.29 27.89 15.82
CA VAL A 277 -6.63 27.56 14.56
C VAL A 277 -5.13 27.37 14.78
N LEU A 278 -4.60 26.29 14.24
CA LEU A 278 -3.16 26.04 14.10
C LEU A 278 -2.79 26.02 12.63
N ARG A 279 -1.53 26.35 12.36
CA ARG A 279 -0.86 26.05 11.10
C ARG A 279 -0.25 24.66 11.20
N PHE A 280 -0.39 23.85 10.16
CA PHE A 280 0.17 22.51 10.06
C PHE A 280 0.95 22.33 8.76
N ILE A 281 2.09 21.64 8.84
CA ILE A 281 2.93 21.20 7.72
C ILE A 281 3.30 19.72 7.93
N GLY A 282 3.72 19.02 6.87
CA GLY A 282 4.19 17.63 6.96
C GLY A 282 3.08 16.60 6.77
N GLN A 283 2.13 16.91 5.89
CA GLN A 283 1.04 16.01 5.50
C GLN A 283 1.60 14.69 4.93
N ALA A 284 1.13 13.57 5.46
CA ALA A 284 1.50 12.25 4.94
C ALA A 284 0.65 11.85 3.72
N LYS A 285 1.12 10.85 2.96
CA LYS A 285 0.47 10.27 1.76
C LYS A 285 0.31 11.20 0.55
N THR A 286 1.15 12.22 0.43
CA THR A 286 1.12 13.17 -0.69
C THR A 286 1.86 12.68 -1.93
N LYS A 287 2.72 11.66 -1.78
CA LYS A 287 3.55 11.06 -2.85
C LYS A 287 4.44 12.09 -3.59
N GLY A 288 4.83 13.18 -2.93
CA GLY A 288 5.69 14.22 -3.52
C GLY A 288 5.09 14.90 -4.77
N ARG A 289 3.78 14.78 -5.01
CA ARG A 289 3.15 15.34 -6.20
C ARG A 289 3.13 16.87 -6.11
N GLU A 290 3.51 17.54 -7.19
CA GLU A 290 3.37 18.98 -7.35
C GLU A 290 1.89 19.39 -7.08
N GLY A 291 1.67 20.37 -6.19
CA GLY A 291 0.32 20.75 -5.73
C GLY A 291 -0.29 19.90 -4.60
N THR A 292 0.54 19.14 -3.87
CA THR A 292 0.10 18.44 -2.65
C THR A 292 0.64 19.08 -1.38
N MET A 293 -0.10 18.91 -0.28
CA MET A 293 0.11 19.61 0.98
C MET A 293 1.33 19.11 1.80
N SER A 294 2.29 18.39 1.22
CA SER A 294 3.44 17.85 1.99
C SER A 294 4.34 18.96 2.52
N GLU A 295 4.65 19.92 1.65
CA GLU A 295 5.53 21.05 1.94
C GLU A 295 4.74 22.34 2.19
N GLU A 296 3.44 22.32 1.92
CA GLU A 296 2.57 23.46 2.16
C GLU A 296 2.15 23.52 3.62
N THR A 297 2.26 24.70 4.20
CA THR A 297 1.67 24.98 5.51
C THR A 297 0.24 25.45 5.31
N TYR A 298 -0.71 24.80 5.97
CA TYR A 298 -2.13 25.17 5.89
C TYR A 298 -2.79 25.24 7.27
N ASN A 299 -3.90 25.99 7.34
CA ASN A 299 -4.63 26.20 8.57
C ASN A 299 -5.59 25.03 8.86
N ILE A 300 -5.56 24.55 10.11
CA ILE A 300 -6.47 23.53 10.62
C ILE A 300 -7.23 24.05 11.85
N PRO A 301 -8.54 23.81 11.96
CA PRO A 301 -9.29 24.10 13.18
C PRO A 301 -8.90 23.12 14.30
N CYS A 302 -9.03 23.54 15.55
CA CYS A 302 -8.72 22.74 16.73
C CYS A 302 -9.95 22.62 17.63
N LEU A 303 -10.23 21.42 18.15
CA LEU A 303 -11.30 21.17 19.13
C LEU A 303 -10.91 21.54 20.57
N ALA A 304 -9.69 22.08 20.73
CA ALA A 304 -9.13 22.63 21.96
C ALA A 304 -8.46 23.98 21.65
N PRO A 305 -8.21 24.84 22.64
CA PRO A 305 -7.44 26.06 22.42
C PRO A 305 -6.09 25.74 21.76
N ALA A 306 -5.78 26.40 20.65
CA ALA A 306 -4.61 26.14 19.81
C ALA A 306 -3.29 26.18 20.60
N LYS A 307 -3.20 27.06 21.60
CA LYS A 307 -2.05 27.13 22.51
C LYS A 307 -1.84 25.85 23.32
N ASP A 308 -2.92 25.24 23.79
CA ASP A 308 -2.85 24.02 24.61
C ASP A 308 -2.47 22.82 23.74
N VAL A 309 -3.01 22.75 22.52
CA VAL A 309 -2.62 21.76 21.51
C VAL A 309 -1.14 21.89 21.15
N TYR A 310 -0.67 23.11 20.85
CA TYR A 310 0.72 23.38 20.54
C TYR A 310 1.65 22.96 21.69
N ASN A 311 1.33 23.35 22.92
CA ASN A 311 2.13 22.99 24.09
C ASN A 311 2.15 21.48 24.33
N ALA A 312 1.02 20.79 24.20
CA ALA A 312 0.93 19.34 24.34
C ALA A 312 1.74 18.62 23.25
N PHE A 313 1.73 19.12 22.02
CA PHE A 313 2.54 18.60 20.93
C PHE A 313 4.04 18.78 21.19
N GLN A 314 4.47 19.98 21.56
CA GLN A 314 5.86 20.27 21.90
C GLN A 314 6.33 19.40 23.07
N TRP A 315 5.50 19.25 24.11
CA TRP A 315 5.82 18.34 25.21
C TRP A 315 5.97 16.90 24.71
N LEU A 316 5.06 16.42 23.87
CA LEU A 316 5.10 15.05 23.36
C LEU A 316 6.38 14.80 22.57
N ARG A 317 6.71 15.69 21.63
CA ARG A 317 7.89 15.56 20.77
C ARG A 317 9.20 15.59 21.56
N ASN A 318 9.25 16.32 22.68
CA ASN A 318 10.42 16.40 23.56
C ASN A 318 10.42 15.37 24.70
N SER A 319 9.47 14.42 24.72
CA SER A 319 9.48 13.30 25.67
C SER A 319 10.37 12.16 25.14
N PRO A 320 10.96 11.33 26.02
CA PRO A 320 11.79 10.19 25.57
C PRO A 320 11.07 9.27 24.58
N GLU A 321 9.78 8.97 24.82
CA GLU A 321 8.97 8.18 23.89
C GLU A 321 8.72 8.90 22.57
N GLY A 322 8.42 10.21 22.60
CA GLY A 322 8.18 11.00 21.39
C GLY A 322 9.42 11.15 20.52
N GLU A 323 10.58 11.37 21.12
CA GLU A 323 11.88 11.36 20.44
C GLU A 323 12.11 9.99 19.79
N ALA A 324 11.90 8.89 20.53
CA ALA A 324 12.04 7.55 19.98
C ALA A 324 11.08 7.27 18.81
N TRP A 325 9.83 7.74 18.89
CA TRP A 325 8.86 7.59 17.80
C TRP A 325 9.24 8.39 16.56
N SER A 326 9.83 9.58 16.74
CA SER A 326 10.21 10.47 15.63
C SER A 326 11.27 9.86 14.71
N GLN A 327 12.05 8.91 15.21
CA GLN A 327 13.11 8.21 14.46
C GLN A 327 12.60 6.94 13.76
N MET A 328 11.34 6.55 13.97
CA MET A 328 10.77 5.34 13.36
C MET A 328 10.21 5.62 11.97
N ASN A 329 10.42 4.70 11.03
CA ASN A 329 9.67 4.74 9.78
C ASN A 329 8.22 4.27 9.97
N SER A 330 7.35 4.49 8.98
CA SER A 330 5.92 4.13 9.05
C SER A 330 5.69 2.66 9.44
N ARG A 331 6.51 1.74 8.93
CA ARG A 331 6.39 0.29 9.19
C ARG A 331 6.71 -0.03 10.65
N GLU A 332 7.80 0.50 11.17
CA GLU A 332 8.21 0.32 12.57
C GLU A 332 7.19 0.91 13.53
N LEU A 333 6.74 2.13 13.25
CA LEU A 333 5.77 2.84 14.07
C LEU A 333 4.43 2.08 14.12
N ASN A 334 3.94 1.59 12.98
CA ASN A 334 2.73 0.76 12.93
C ASN A 334 2.89 -0.56 13.70
N ALA A 335 3.98 -1.29 13.46
CA ALA A 335 4.20 -2.60 14.08
C ALA A 335 4.39 -2.52 15.60
N ARG A 336 5.12 -1.51 16.09
CA ARG A 336 5.54 -1.42 17.50
C ARG A 336 4.59 -0.57 18.35
N VAL A 337 4.00 0.48 17.79
CA VAL A 337 3.34 1.53 18.56
C VAL A 337 1.84 1.60 18.27
N ASN A 338 1.42 1.65 17.00
CA ASN A 338 0.01 1.87 16.63
C ASN A 338 -0.95 0.85 17.26
N ASN A 339 -0.57 -0.43 17.32
CA ASN A 339 -1.37 -1.48 17.97
C ASN A 339 -1.56 -1.24 19.47
N GLN A 340 -0.53 -0.72 20.14
CA GLN A 340 -0.62 -0.37 21.56
C GLN A 340 -1.54 0.85 21.74
N ILE A 341 -1.38 1.89 20.93
CA ILE A 341 -2.22 3.09 20.99
C ILE A 341 -3.69 2.75 20.75
N ASN A 342 -4.00 1.93 19.74
CA ASN A 342 -5.35 1.45 19.49
C ASN A 342 -5.92 0.65 20.68
N ARG A 343 -5.09 -0.15 21.36
CA ARG A 343 -5.50 -0.87 22.57
C ARG A 343 -5.82 0.11 23.70
N TYR A 344 -4.93 1.06 23.98
CA TYR A 344 -5.12 2.10 24.99
C TYR A 344 -6.39 2.91 24.75
N LEU A 345 -6.62 3.35 23.50
CA LEU A 345 -7.82 4.07 23.11
C LEU A 345 -9.09 3.27 23.40
N ARG A 346 -9.12 1.98 23.02
CA ARG A 346 -10.29 1.10 23.21
C ARG A 346 -10.53 0.69 24.65
N SER A 347 -9.49 0.62 25.48
CA SER A 347 -9.58 0.18 26.87
C SER A 347 -9.73 1.32 27.87
N HIS A 348 -9.65 2.59 27.43
CA HIS A 348 -9.82 3.72 28.32
C HIS A 348 -11.28 3.84 28.76
N GLU A 349 -11.52 3.87 30.07
CA GLU A 349 -12.87 3.77 30.66
C GLU A 349 -13.83 4.82 30.12
N ASP A 350 -13.45 6.11 30.15
CA ASP A 350 -14.31 7.18 29.65
C ASP A 350 -14.60 7.09 28.16
N VAL A 351 -13.59 6.75 27.35
CA VAL A 351 -13.77 6.59 25.90
C VAL A 351 -14.70 5.42 25.64
N GLN A 352 -14.51 4.27 26.29
CA GLN A 352 -15.36 3.09 26.14
C GLN A 352 -16.80 3.36 26.56
N ARG A 353 -17.00 4.13 27.63
CA ARG A 353 -18.33 4.50 28.14
C ARG A 353 -19.07 5.42 27.18
N LEU A 354 -18.37 6.36 26.54
CA LEU A 354 -18.96 7.39 25.69
C LEU A 354 -19.07 6.96 24.21
N TRP A 355 -18.18 6.07 23.75
CA TRP A 355 -18.19 5.56 22.38
C TRP A 355 -19.35 4.59 22.13
N PRO A 356 -20.02 4.64 20.97
CA PRO A 356 -21.17 3.77 20.71
C PRO A 356 -20.82 2.28 20.72
N LYS A 357 -21.71 1.48 21.33
CA LYS A 357 -21.54 0.03 21.42
C LYS A 357 -21.62 -0.62 20.04
N GLY A 358 -20.72 -1.56 19.77
CA GLY A 358 -20.66 -2.29 18.50
C GLY A 358 -19.98 -1.51 17.36
N VAL A 359 -19.65 -0.23 17.56
CA VAL A 359 -18.92 0.57 16.58
C VAL A 359 -17.42 0.39 16.79
N LYS A 360 -16.72 0.01 15.71
CA LYS A 360 -15.27 -0.17 15.74
C LYS A 360 -14.58 1.15 16.10
N LEU A 361 -13.72 1.12 17.11
CA LEU A 361 -12.88 2.26 17.51
C LEU A 361 -11.41 1.98 17.19
N THR A 362 -10.84 2.85 16.35
CA THR A 362 -9.41 2.90 16.04
C THR A 362 -8.90 4.34 16.03
N THR A 363 -7.59 4.52 15.98
CA THR A 363 -6.96 5.83 15.80
C THR A 363 -7.40 6.53 14.51
N LYS A 364 -7.73 5.78 13.44
CA LYS A 364 -8.30 6.32 12.20
C LYS A 364 -9.69 6.91 12.41
N CYS A 365 -10.51 6.29 13.27
CA CYS A 365 -11.85 6.78 13.60
C CYS A 365 -11.83 8.19 14.21
N LEU A 366 -10.77 8.54 14.96
CA LEU A 366 -10.62 9.88 15.53
C LEU A 366 -10.55 10.97 14.46
N ARG A 367 -9.95 10.68 13.31
CA ARG A 367 -9.86 11.62 12.18
C ARG A 367 -11.21 11.87 11.53
N SER A 368 -12.01 10.82 11.31
CA SER A 368 -13.39 10.96 10.81
C SER A 368 -14.26 11.73 11.81
N LEU A 369 -14.16 11.42 13.11
CA LEU A 369 -14.91 12.12 14.16
C LEU A 369 -14.52 13.60 14.24
N TYR A 370 -13.21 13.90 14.22
CA TYR A 370 -12.72 15.27 14.17
C TYR A 370 -13.30 16.05 12.99
N ALA A 371 -13.29 15.45 11.79
CA ALA A 371 -13.77 16.14 10.59
C ALA A 371 -15.26 16.50 10.70
N GLU A 372 -16.06 15.57 11.21
CA GLU A 372 -17.48 15.77 11.45
C GLU A 372 -17.74 16.90 12.47
N ILE A 373 -17.04 16.89 13.60
CA ILE A 373 -17.18 17.91 14.64
C ILE A 373 -16.69 19.26 14.12
N ALA A 374 -15.54 19.30 13.44
CA ALA A 374 -14.98 20.53 12.89
C ALA A 374 -15.94 21.17 11.88
N TYR A 375 -16.59 20.36 11.03
CA TYR A 375 -17.60 20.87 10.12
C TYR A 375 -18.79 21.46 10.87
N LYS A 376 -19.35 20.74 11.85
CA LYS A 376 -20.49 21.21 12.64
C LYS A 376 -20.19 22.50 13.42
N VAL A 377 -18.95 22.70 13.87
CA VAL A 377 -18.58 23.80 14.76
C VAL A 377 -17.99 25.01 14.03
N PHE A 378 -17.22 24.79 12.96
CA PHE A 378 -16.39 25.84 12.35
C PHE A 378 -16.64 26.06 10.85
N ALA A 379 -17.39 25.19 10.17
CA ALA A 379 -17.63 25.40 8.75
C ALA A 379 -18.45 26.67 8.49
N PRO A 380 -18.05 27.51 7.52
CA PRO A 380 -18.92 28.56 7.03
C PRO A 380 -20.22 27.96 6.50
N GLY A 381 -21.37 28.60 6.78
CA GLY A 381 -22.68 28.12 6.30
C GLY A 381 -22.81 28.04 4.77
N THR A 382 -21.87 28.64 4.03
CA THR A 382 -21.79 28.58 2.57
C THR A 382 -20.92 27.44 2.04
N MET A 383 -20.20 26.72 2.90
CA MET A 383 -19.28 25.67 2.48
C MET A 383 -19.92 24.28 2.60
N ALA A 384 -19.89 23.54 1.50
CA ALA A 384 -20.30 22.14 1.50
C ALA A 384 -19.33 21.26 2.29
N LYS A 385 -19.84 20.15 2.82
CA LYS A 385 -19.10 19.24 3.71
C LYS A 385 -17.86 18.62 3.07
N ALA A 386 -17.96 18.11 1.84
CA ALA A 386 -16.83 17.45 1.17
C ALA A 386 -15.64 18.39 0.92
N PRO A 387 -15.82 19.61 0.35
CA PRO A 387 -14.75 20.60 0.23
C PRO A 387 -14.14 20.99 1.58
N TYR A 388 -14.97 21.18 2.62
CA TYR A 388 -14.48 21.49 3.96
C TYR A 388 -13.59 20.37 4.52
N PHE A 389 -14.03 19.11 4.39
CA PHE A 389 -13.26 17.94 4.78
C PHE A 389 -11.94 17.86 4.00
N ALA A 390 -11.96 18.06 2.68
CA ALA A 390 -10.75 18.05 1.86
C ALA A 390 -9.75 19.11 2.35
N GLN A 391 -10.20 20.34 2.62
CA GLN A 391 -9.37 21.43 3.09
C GLN A 391 -8.71 21.13 4.44
N ILE A 392 -9.50 20.78 5.47
CA ILE A 392 -8.94 20.59 6.81
C ILE A 392 -8.11 19.31 6.90
N LEU A 393 -8.37 18.30 6.07
CA LEU A 393 -7.64 17.04 6.03
C LEU A 393 -6.45 17.06 5.07
N GLY A 394 -6.16 18.19 4.42
CA GLY A 394 -5.00 18.35 3.54
C GLY A 394 -5.06 17.46 2.30
N HIS A 395 -6.26 17.28 1.73
CA HIS A 395 -6.44 16.71 0.39
C HIS A 395 -6.45 17.84 -0.65
N SER A 396 -6.28 17.49 -1.93
CA SER A 396 -6.59 18.44 -3.01
C SER A 396 -8.06 18.84 -2.94
N VAL A 397 -8.38 20.10 -3.24
CA VAL A 397 -9.76 20.63 -3.25
C VAL A 397 -10.65 19.88 -4.25
N GLU A 398 -10.04 19.28 -5.29
CA GLU A 398 -10.73 18.49 -6.31
C GLU A 398 -10.92 17.01 -5.90
N ASP A 399 -10.27 16.57 -4.81
CA ASP A 399 -10.32 15.19 -4.31
C ASP A 399 -11.49 14.97 -3.33
N LEU A 400 -12.70 15.11 -3.86
CA LEU A 400 -13.94 14.85 -3.13
C LEU A 400 -14.13 13.37 -2.76
N ASN A 401 -13.51 12.46 -3.53
CA ASN A 401 -13.65 11.01 -3.32
C ASN A 401 -12.94 10.53 -2.05
N THR A 402 -11.79 11.13 -1.72
CA THR A 402 -11.10 10.83 -0.46
C THR A 402 -11.82 11.45 0.73
N ALA A 403 -12.53 12.58 0.56
CA ALA A 403 -13.33 13.18 1.63
C ALA A 403 -14.50 12.26 2.06
N LEU A 404 -15.14 11.56 1.12
CA LEU A 404 -16.24 10.61 1.40
C LEU A 404 -15.83 9.50 2.38
N SER A 405 -14.57 9.05 2.35
CA SER A 405 -14.04 8.03 3.26
C SER A 405 -14.05 8.43 4.75
N TYR A 406 -14.30 9.71 5.07
CA TYR A 406 -14.33 10.22 6.44
C TYR A 406 -15.75 10.57 6.92
N MET A 407 -16.76 10.47 6.04
CA MET A 407 -18.16 10.77 6.38
C MET A 407 -18.84 9.54 6.99
N ASP A 408 -18.30 9.06 8.11
CA ASP A 408 -18.76 7.84 8.79
C ASP A 408 -19.81 8.11 9.87
N TYR A 409 -19.92 9.37 10.32
CA TYR A 409 -20.62 9.72 11.55
C TYR A 409 -21.72 10.76 11.35
N VAL A 410 -22.69 10.69 12.27
CA VAL A 410 -23.67 11.75 12.52
C VAL A 410 -23.57 12.11 14.00
N LEU A 411 -23.64 13.40 14.32
CA LEU A 411 -23.44 13.91 15.69
C LEU A 411 -24.74 14.18 16.45
N ASP A 412 -25.87 14.21 15.75
CA ASP A 412 -27.20 14.39 16.33
C ASP A 412 -28.22 13.56 15.53
N SER A 413 -29.09 12.84 16.23
CA SER A 413 -30.17 12.06 15.62
C SER A 413 -31.05 12.89 14.67
N SER A 414 -31.22 14.19 14.94
CA SER A 414 -32.00 15.09 14.07
C SER A 414 -31.38 15.30 12.69
N ASP A 415 -30.06 15.10 12.57
CA ASP A 415 -29.30 15.42 11.37
C ASP A 415 -29.13 14.19 10.46
N GLU A 416 -29.62 13.02 10.88
CA GLU A 416 -29.33 11.74 10.22
C GLU A 416 -29.90 11.67 8.79
N GLU A 417 -31.14 12.10 8.59
CA GLU A 417 -31.78 12.11 7.27
C GLU A 417 -31.08 13.10 6.33
N ALA A 418 -30.77 14.30 6.81
CA ALA A 418 -30.05 15.32 6.05
C ALA A 418 -28.65 14.82 5.65
N ALA A 419 -27.90 14.22 6.58
CA ALA A 419 -26.57 13.68 6.32
C ALA A 419 -26.59 12.54 5.29
N ARG A 420 -27.60 11.66 5.33
CA ARG A 420 -27.78 10.61 4.32
C ARG A 420 -28.06 11.20 2.94
N ASN A 421 -28.93 12.21 2.86
CA ASN A 421 -29.25 12.88 1.60
C ASN A 421 -28.04 13.59 1.00
N ASP A 422 -27.26 14.31 1.82
CA ASP A 422 -26.05 15.02 1.39
C ASP A 422 -25.00 14.06 0.82
N MET A 423 -24.75 12.93 1.49
CA MET A 423 -23.81 11.95 0.96
C MET A 423 -24.33 11.23 -0.28
N GLN A 424 -25.63 10.95 -0.36
CA GLN A 424 -26.21 10.37 -1.56
C GLN A 424 -26.05 11.31 -2.76
N ALA A 425 -26.31 12.61 -2.57
CA ALA A 425 -26.09 13.63 -3.59
C ALA A 425 -24.61 13.73 -4.00
N LEU A 426 -23.67 13.62 -3.05
CA LEU A 426 -22.24 13.59 -3.37
C LEU A 426 -21.85 12.33 -4.14
N ILE A 427 -22.38 11.16 -3.78
CA ILE A 427 -22.15 9.92 -4.54
C ILE A 427 -22.68 10.06 -5.95
N ASP A 428 -23.87 10.63 -6.13
CA ASP A 428 -24.48 10.82 -7.43
C ASP A 428 -23.67 11.80 -8.28
N ALA A 429 -23.24 12.93 -7.70
CA ALA A 429 -22.35 13.88 -8.37
C ALA A 429 -20.99 13.25 -8.76
N THR A 430 -20.40 12.42 -7.89
CA THR A 430 -19.19 11.67 -8.22
C THR A 430 -19.45 10.70 -9.36
N ASN A 431 -20.54 9.93 -9.33
CA ASN A 431 -20.88 8.98 -10.39
C ASN A 431 -21.13 9.70 -11.73
N GLU A 432 -21.80 10.86 -11.71
CA GLU A 432 -22.04 11.68 -12.91
C GLU A 432 -20.73 12.23 -13.48
N ARG A 433 -19.85 12.77 -12.64
CA ARG A 433 -18.51 13.21 -13.06
C ARG A 433 -17.73 12.05 -13.67
N ASP A 434 -17.72 10.91 -12.98
CA ASP A 434 -17.02 9.70 -13.41
C ASP A 434 -17.61 9.11 -14.71
N ALA A 435 -18.90 9.30 -14.97
CA ALA A 435 -19.55 8.90 -16.22
C ALA A 435 -19.24 9.89 -17.37
N ALA A 436 -19.18 11.19 -17.08
CA ALA A 436 -18.96 12.24 -18.07
C ALA A 436 -17.48 12.36 -18.50
N TYR A 437 -16.55 12.19 -17.56
CA TYR A 437 -15.12 12.44 -17.78
C TYR A 437 -14.25 11.19 -17.59
N GLY A 438 -14.87 10.03 -17.33
CA GLY A 438 -14.18 8.86 -16.79
C GLY A 438 -13.89 9.07 -15.30
N ASN A 439 -13.89 7.99 -14.51
CA ASN A 439 -13.34 8.11 -13.16
C ASN A 439 -11.83 8.33 -13.32
N PRO A 440 -11.25 9.44 -12.82
CA PRO A 440 -9.81 9.73 -12.97
C PRO A 440 -8.92 8.67 -12.28
N TRP A 441 -9.53 7.78 -11.49
CA TRP A 441 -8.94 6.60 -10.86
C TRP A 441 -9.39 5.26 -11.49
N SER A 442 -10.36 5.26 -12.41
CA SER A 442 -10.75 4.11 -13.24
C SER A 442 -10.21 4.17 -14.67
N GLY A 443 -9.67 5.32 -15.08
CA GLY A 443 -8.98 5.48 -16.35
C GLY A 443 -7.84 4.47 -16.43
N ASN A 444 -7.72 3.84 -17.60
CA ASN A 444 -6.42 3.37 -18.06
C ASN A 444 -5.45 4.53 -17.82
N LEU A 445 -4.53 4.38 -16.88
CA LEU A 445 -3.29 5.14 -16.94
C LEU A 445 -2.67 4.66 -18.25
N ASP A 446 -2.89 5.42 -19.32
CA ASP A 446 -2.23 5.14 -20.59
C ASP A 446 -0.73 5.11 -20.30
N GLU A 447 -0.06 4.06 -20.77
CA GLU A 447 1.32 3.69 -20.44
C GLU A 447 2.35 4.82 -20.69
N ASP A 448 1.94 5.89 -21.39
CA ASP A 448 2.75 7.06 -21.73
C ASP A 448 2.78 8.17 -20.65
N ASP A 449 1.79 8.26 -19.76
CA ASP A 449 1.76 9.30 -18.72
C ASP A 449 2.62 8.93 -17.50
N ASP A 450 2.79 7.64 -17.20
CA ASP A 450 3.75 7.16 -16.20
C ASP A 450 5.21 7.39 -16.65
N LEU A 451 5.50 7.29 -17.95
CA LEU A 451 6.84 7.52 -18.51
C LEU A 451 7.23 9.01 -18.54
N LYS A 452 6.26 9.92 -18.71
CA LYS A 452 6.52 11.37 -18.63
C LYS A 452 6.68 11.86 -17.19
N MET A 453 6.05 11.18 -16.23
CA MET A 453 6.19 11.50 -14.80
C MET A 453 7.51 10.97 -14.21
N ALA A 454 7.96 9.78 -14.61
CA ALA A 454 9.21 9.19 -14.13
C ALA A 454 10.45 10.04 -14.45
N ALA A 455 10.48 10.71 -15.61
CA ALA A 455 11.57 11.59 -16.01
C ALA A 455 11.69 12.89 -15.17
N LYS A 456 10.70 13.22 -14.32
CA LYS A 456 10.71 14.43 -13.46
C LYS A 456 10.90 14.11 -11.97
N VAL A 457 10.86 12.83 -11.55
CA VAL A 457 10.75 12.39 -10.14
C VAL A 457 12.01 11.65 -9.63
N ALA A 458 13.15 11.77 -10.33
CA ALA A 458 14.43 11.26 -9.85
C ALA A 458 14.93 12.08 -8.62
N GLY A 459 14.37 11.76 -7.45
CA GLY A 459 14.74 12.34 -6.16
C GLY A 459 13.53 12.62 -5.27
N ASP A 460 12.89 11.58 -4.71
CA ASP A 460 12.48 11.55 -3.30
C ASP A 460 11.56 10.36 -2.97
N GLY A 461 11.88 9.70 -1.84
CA GLY A 461 11.47 8.35 -1.47
C GLY A 461 9.97 8.12 -1.22
N MET A 462 9.50 6.96 -1.70
CA MET A 462 8.09 6.58 -1.76
C MET A 462 7.62 5.77 -0.52
N VAL A 463 6.48 6.17 0.07
CA VAL A 463 5.83 5.47 1.21
C VAL A 463 4.48 4.87 0.78
N ILE A 464 4.31 3.56 0.96
CA ILE A 464 3.09 2.79 0.69
C ILE A 464 2.62 2.17 2.01
N ASP A 465 1.34 2.38 2.34
CA ASP A 465 0.67 1.89 3.55
C ASP A 465 -0.04 0.55 3.29
N ASP A 466 0.16 -0.41 4.20
CA ASP A 466 -0.54 -1.69 4.31
C ASP A 466 -1.75 -1.58 5.27
N ASP A 467 -2.92 -2.05 4.86
CA ASP A 467 -4.05 -2.44 5.72
C ASP A 467 -4.60 -3.77 5.16
N ASP A 468 -4.30 -4.89 5.84
CA ASP A 468 -5.12 -6.11 5.96
C ASP A 468 -4.27 -7.22 6.64
N THR A 469 -4.27 -7.22 7.98
CA THR A 469 -4.27 -8.41 8.85
C THR A 469 -4.57 -8.04 10.28
#